data_AF-A0A6B2SMS5-F1
#
_entry.id   AF-A0A6B2SMS5-F1
#
_cell.length_a   1.000
_cell.length_b   1.000
_cell.length_c   1.000
_cell.angle_alpha   90.00
_cell.angle_beta   90.00
_cell.angle_gamma   90.00
#
_symmetry.space_group_name_H-M   'P 1'
#
loop_
_entity.id
_entity.type
_entity.pdbx_description
1 polymer ?
#
loop_
_entity_poly.entity_id
_entity_poly.type
_entity_poly.pdbx_seq_one_letter_code
_entity_poly.pdbx_strand_id
1 'polypeptide(L)'
;RANAEALGLADLIEVREADVAEVDTSAYDAVFVDPARRGGRGRIFDPEAYSPPLSWAVGAALAAPLAALKIAPGIPHEAIPAEAAAEWISDGGDVKEAVLWFGTDTPASHRATLLPGGASLWTPLATMLPDPEVRPVGRYLYEPDGAVIRAHLVAEVAARVEGGLVDETIAYVTSDTLHATPYATAYEITDRIPFNVKKLKALLREREVGILTVKKRGSAVEPEELRRKVKPQGGNAATVFLTRVAGAPTMLIGHPAPPPA
;
A
#
# COMPACT_ATOMS: atom_id res chain seq x y z
N ARG A 1 -11.08 -20.90 23.87
CA ARG A 1 -10.71 -21.94 24.85
C ARG A 1 -10.05 -23.12 24.16
N ALA A 2 -10.76 -23.90 23.34
CA ALA A 2 -10.18 -25.04 22.60
C ALA A 2 -8.88 -24.73 21.82
N ASN A 3 -8.79 -23.58 21.14
CA ASN A 3 -7.55 -23.19 20.44
C ASN A 3 -6.37 -22.92 21.40
N ALA A 4 -6.63 -22.31 22.55
CA ALA A 4 -5.58 -22.04 23.55
C ALA A 4 -5.07 -23.37 24.15
N GLU A 5 -5.97 -24.32 24.41
CA GLU A 5 -5.63 -25.68 24.85
C GLU A 5 -4.81 -26.42 23.79
N ALA A 6 -5.25 -26.41 22.53
CA ALA A 6 -4.54 -27.07 21.43
C ALA A 6 -3.13 -26.50 21.20
N LEU A 7 -2.91 -25.22 21.52
CA LEU A 7 -1.62 -24.54 21.45
C LEU A 7 -0.78 -24.69 22.74
N GLY A 8 -1.31 -25.31 23.80
CA GLY A 8 -0.62 -25.44 25.09
C GLY A 8 -0.48 -24.12 25.87
N LEU A 9 -1.37 -23.15 25.61
CA LEU A 9 -1.32 -21.79 26.18
C LEU A 9 -2.46 -21.52 27.18
N ALA A 10 -3.18 -22.55 27.62
CA ALA A 10 -4.37 -22.40 28.47
C ALA A 10 -4.07 -21.68 29.80
N ASP A 11 -2.88 -21.88 30.38
CA ASP A 11 -2.46 -21.24 31.63
C ASP A 11 -2.11 -19.75 31.47
N LEU A 12 -2.00 -19.26 30.22
CA LEU A 12 -1.66 -17.88 29.88
C LEU A 12 -2.83 -17.08 29.31
N ILE A 13 -3.96 -17.73 29.01
CA ILE A 13 -5.09 -17.12 28.29
C ILE A 13 -6.40 -17.34 29.05
N GLU A 14 -6.95 -16.26 29.60
CA GLU A 14 -8.33 -16.25 30.06
C GLU A 14 -9.27 -15.89 28.91
N VAL A 15 -10.33 -16.68 28.70
CA VAL A 15 -11.34 -16.42 27.66
C VAL A 15 -12.70 -16.14 28.30
N ARG A 16 -13.21 -14.94 28.06
CA ARG A 16 -14.52 -14.46 28.50
C ARG A 16 -15.45 -14.26 27.31
N GLU A 17 -16.72 -14.65 27.46
CA GLU A 17 -17.80 -14.31 26.53
C GLU A 17 -18.55 -13.12 27.13
N ALA A 18 -18.44 -11.96 26.50
CA ALA A 18 -19.04 -10.71 26.95
C ALA A 18 -19.14 -9.72 25.78
N ASP A 19 -19.99 -8.69 25.92
CA ASP A 19 -19.82 -7.48 25.13
C ASP A 19 -18.55 -6.78 25.62
N VAL A 20 -17.60 -6.55 24.70
CA VAL A 20 -16.31 -5.92 25.04
C VAL A 20 -16.50 -4.52 25.61
N ALA A 21 -17.57 -3.82 25.26
CA ALA A 21 -17.87 -2.48 25.79
C ALA A 21 -18.19 -2.49 27.30
N GLU A 22 -18.52 -3.65 27.86
CA GLU A 22 -18.83 -3.83 29.28
C GLU A 22 -17.65 -4.38 30.09
N VAL A 23 -16.52 -4.68 29.44
CA VAL A 23 -15.34 -5.25 30.10
C VAL A 23 -14.43 -4.14 30.60
N ASP A 24 -14.19 -4.10 31.91
CA ASP A 24 -13.17 -3.24 32.51
C ASP A 24 -11.77 -3.73 32.12
N THR A 25 -11.01 -2.84 31.48
CA THR A 25 -9.64 -3.10 31.01
C THR A 25 -8.58 -2.36 31.82
N SER A 26 -8.97 -1.59 32.84
CA SER A 26 -8.06 -0.73 33.61
C SER A 26 -6.95 -1.47 34.36
N ALA A 27 -7.15 -2.76 34.64
CA ALA A 27 -6.18 -3.60 35.33
C ALA A 27 -5.07 -4.17 34.42
N TYR A 28 -5.12 -3.95 33.10
CA TYR A 28 -4.17 -4.51 32.14
C TYR A 28 -3.17 -3.47 31.63
N ASP A 29 -1.94 -3.93 31.37
CA ASP A 29 -0.85 -3.07 30.86
C ASP A 29 -1.02 -2.68 29.38
N ALA A 30 -1.78 -3.48 28.62
CA ALA A 30 -1.95 -3.28 27.19
C ALA A 30 -3.35 -3.70 26.70
N VAL A 31 -3.83 -3.02 25.66
CA VAL A 31 -5.08 -3.36 24.96
C VAL A 31 -4.82 -3.56 23.47
N PHE A 32 -5.33 -4.67 22.92
CA PHE A 32 -5.40 -4.90 21.48
C PHE A 32 -6.86 -4.98 21.04
N VAL A 33 -7.22 -4.23 20.00
CA VAL A 33 -8.59 -4.25 19.45
C VAL A 33 -8.54 -4.51 17.95
N ASP A 34 -9.33 -5.48 17.48
CA ASP A 34 -9.56 -5.77 16.04
C ASP A 34 -11.07 -5.72 15.77
N PRO A 35 -11.65 -4.52 15.57
CA PRO A 35 -13.08 -4.39 15.36
C PRO A 35 -13.57 -5.14 14.13
N ALA A 36 -14.72 -5.80 14.27
CA ALA A 36 -15.37 -6.46 13.15
C ALA A 36 -15.83 -5.42 12.10
N ARG A 37 -15.32 -5.57 10.88
CA ARG A 37 -15.58 -4.67 9.73
C ARG A 37 -16.49 -5.28 8.64
N ARG A 38 -17.17 -6.38 8.95
CA ARG A 38 -18.07 -7.09 8.03
C ARG A 38 -19.44 -7.23 8.66
N GLY A 39 -20.47 -6.78 7.94
CA GLY A 39 -21.86 -7.06 8.26
C GLY A 39 -22.49 -7.97 7.21
N GLY A 40 -23.78 -8.30 7.39
CA GLY A 40 -24.55 -9.13 6.43
C GLY A 40 -24.64 -8.56 4.99
N ARG A 41 -24.23 -7.28 4.79
CA ARG A 41 -24.22 -6.58 3.49
C ARG A 41 -22.83 -6.41 2.86
N GLY A 42 -21.78 -6.98 3.46
CA GLY A 42 -20.41 -6.91 2.93
C GLY A 42 -19.48 -6.00 3.73
N ARG A 43 -18.54 -5.34 3.03
CA ARG A 43 -17.45 -4.56 3.64
C ARG A 43 -17.96 -3.22 4.16
N ILE A 44 -17.63 -2.93 5.41
CA ILE A 44 -17.95 -1.65 6.05
C ILE A 44 -16.77 -0.69 5.82
N PHE A 45 -17.07 0.51 5.32
CA PHE A 45 -16.08 1.54 5.02
C PHE A 45 -16.04 2.63 6.10
N ASP A 46 -17.19 2.98 6.66
CA ASP A 46 -17.30 3.91 7.78
C ASP A 46 -16.71 3.28 9.06
N PRO A 47 -15.63 3.84 9.64
CA PRO A 47 -15.01 3.30 10.85
C PRO A 47 -15.94 3.32 12.07
N GLU A 48 -16.93 4.21 12.10
CA GLU A 48 -17.92 4.26 13.19
C GLU A 48 -18.98 3.16 13.07
N ALA A 49 -19.10 2.53 11.92
CA ALA A 49 -19.95 1.36 11.72
C ALA A 49 -19.23 0.03 12.02
N TYR A 50 -18.01 0.07 12.55
CA TYR A 50 -17.32 -1.12 13.05
C TYR A 50 -18.00 -1.64 14.34
N SER A 51 -17.69 -2.87 14.73
CA SER A 51 -18.15 -3.44 15.99
C SER A 51 -16.94 -3.96 16.79
N PRO A 52 -16.52 -3.26 17.87
CA PRO A 52 -17.03 -1.95 18.33
C PRO A 52 -16.66 -0.78 17.38
N PRO A 53 -17.32 0.40 17.47
CA PRO A 53 -16.97 1.58 16.68
C PRO A 53 -15.51 2.02 16.90
N LEU A 54 -14.91 2.65 15.89
CA LEU A 54 -13.53 3.16 16.01
C LEU A 54 -13.39 4.14 17.18
N SER A 55 -14.34 5.05 17.37
CA SER A 55 -14.34 5.98 18.52
C SER A 55 -14.24 5.27 19.88
N TRP A 56 -14.95 4.16 20.06
CA TRP A 56 -14.83 3.33 21.26
C TRP A 56 -13.43 2.72 21.37
N ALA A 57 -12.91 2.15 20.28
CA ALA A 57 -11.61 1.50 20.25
C ALA A 57 -10.47 2.48 20.57
N VAL A 58 -10.55 3.71 20.06
CA VAL A 58 -9.63 4.81 20.39
C VAL A 58 -9.75 5.19 21.87
N GLY A 59 -10.97 5.29 22.41
CA GLY A 59 -11.18 5.55 23.84
C GLY A 59 -10.52 4.49 24.74
N ALA A 60 -10.68 3.21 24.38
CA ALA A 60 -10.03 2.10 25.08
C ALA A 60 -8.49 2.16 24.97
N ALA A 61 -7.96 2.51 23.79
CA ALA A 61 -6.52 2.65 23.57
C ALA A 61 -5.90 3.78 24.39
N LEU A 62 -6.57 4.93 24.48
CA LEU A 62 -6.08 6.09 25.24
C LEU A 62 -6.13 5.87 26.77
N ALA A 63 -6.99 4.96 27.24
CA ALA A 63 -7.10 4.62 28.65
C ALA A 63 -6.05 3.60 29.12
N ALA A 64 -5.37 2.91 28.19
CA ALA A 64 -4.36 1.91 28.49
C ALA A 64 -2.93 2.48 28.38
N PRO A 65 -1.95 1.95 29.14
CA PRO A 65 -0.55 2.36 28.99
C PRO A 65 0.01 2.11 27.58
N LEU A 66 -0.34 0.96 26.99
CA LEU A 66 0.03 0.56 25.64
C LEU A 66 -1.21 0.08 24.88
N ALA A 67 -1.32 0.41 23.61
CA ALA A 67 -2.40 -0.15 22.80
C ALA A 67 -2.05 -0.32 21.32
N ALA A 68 -2.78 -1.24 20.68
CA ALA A 68 -2.72 -1.50 19.26
C ALA A 68 -4.13 -1.72 18.69
N LEU A 69 -4.53 -0.89 17.72
CA LEU A 69 -5.82 -1.00 17.06
C LEU A 69 -5.62 -1.45 15.63
N LYS A 70 -6.01 -2.68 15.33
CA LYS A 70 -6.04 -3.18 13.96
C LYS A 70 -7.26 -2.63 13.24
N ILE A 71 -7.02 -1.99 12.09
CA ILE A 71 -8.04 -1.31 11.30
C ILE A 71 -7.88 -1.61 9.81
N ALA A 72 -8.90 -1.22 9.02
CA ALA A 72 -8.84 -1.39 7.58
C ALA A 72 -7.74 -0.49 6.95
N PRO A 73 -6.96 -0.98 5.96
CA PRO A 73 -5.94 -0.18 5.29
C PRO A 73 -6.45 1.12 4.63
N GLY A 74 -7.75 1.19 4.37
CA GLY A 74 -8.41 2.33 3.74
C GLY A 74 -8.99 3.32 4.75
N ILE A 75 -8.51 3.32 5.99
CA ILE A 75 -8.88 4.33 6.99
C ILE A 75 -8.63 5.74 6.42
N PRO A 76 -9.57 6.68 6.60
CA PRO A 76 -9.30 8.09 6.31
C PRO A 76 -8.22 8.62 7.26
N HIS A 77 -7.21 9.32 6.74
CA HIS A 77 -6.10 9.81 7.57
C HIS A 77 -6.57 10.80 8.65
N GLU A 78 -7.63 11.55 8.38
CA GLU A 78 -8.27 12.46 9.35
C GLU A 78 -8.92 11.74 10.54
N ALA A 79 -9.15 10.43 10.43
CA ALA A 79 -9.66 9.60 11.53
C ALA A 79 -8.55 9.05 12.43
N ILE A 80 -7.28 9.30 12.11
CA ILE A 80 -6.13 8.86 12.90
C ILE A 80 -5.89 9.86 14.05
N PRO A 81 -5.93 9.43 15.33
CA PRO A 81 -5.63 10.30 16.46
C PRO A 81 -4.18 10.79 16.46
N ALA A 82 -3.94 12.00 16.97
CA ALA A 82 -2.59 12.58 17.04
C ALA A 82 -1.66 11.80 17.99
N GLU A 83 -2.24 11.10 18.97
CA GLU A 83 -1.56 10.26 19.94
C GLU A 83 -1.05 8.95 19.33
N ALA A 84 -1.55 8.58 18.14
CA ALA A 84 -1.21 7.32 17.50
C ALA A 84 -0.01 7.46 16.53
N ALA A 85 0.81 6.41 16.47
CA ALA A 85 1.59 6.11 15.28
C ALA A 85 0.76 5.19 14.37
N ALA A 86 0.66 5.50 13.09
CA ALA A 86 -0.10 4.70 12.13
C ALA A 86 0.82 3.88 11.24
N GLU A 87 0.59 2.58 11.17
CA GLU A 87 1.34 1.65 10.34
C GLU A 87 0.45 1.01 9.29
N TRP A 88 0.93 0.91 8.05
CA TRP A 88 0.34 0.09 7.01
C TRP A 88 1.24 -1.11 6.71
N ILE A 89 0.65 -2.30 6.68
CA ILE A 89 1.38 -3.56 6.53
C ILE A 89 0.98 -4.22 5.21
N SER A 90 1.96 -4.42 4.34
CA SER A 90 1.88 -5.19 3.11
C SER A 90 2.44 -6.58 3.32
N ASP A 91 1.81 -7.59 2.73
CA ASP A 91 2.33 -8.96 2.66
C ASP A 91 2.28 -9.44 1.21
N GLY A 92 3.45 -9.71 0.64
CA GLY A 92 3.59 -10.12 -0.76
C GLY A 92 3.12 -9.08 -1.78
N GLY A 93 3.11 -7.79 -1.41
CA GLY A 93 2.63 -6.68 -2.26
C GLY A 93 1.16 -6.31 -2.05
N ASP A 94 0.44 -7.04 -1.20
CA ASP A 94 -0.94 -6.73 -0.84
C ASP A 94 -1.02 -6.06 0.54
N VAL A 95 -1.59 -4.87 0.62
CA VAL A 95 -1.85 -4.22 1.92
C VAL A 95 -2.94 -4.98 2.67
N LYS A 96 -2.58 -5.65 3.76
CA LYS A 96 -3.48 -6.49 4.54
C LYS A 96 -4.22 -5.71 5.61
N GLU A 97 -3.51 -4.85 6.32
CA GLU A 97 -4.03 -4.10 7.47
C GLU A 97 -3.32 -2.77 7.69
N ALA A 98 -3.96 -1.93 8.49
CA ALA A 98 -3.30 -0.83 9.17
C ALA A 98 -3.43 -1.02 10.68
N VAL A 99 -2.48 -0.50 11.45
CA VAL A 99 -2.46 -0.57 12.92
C VAL A 99 -2.19 0.82 13.48
N LEU A 100 -2.99 1.21 14.47
CA LEU A 100 -2.75 2.41 15.26
C LEU A 100 -2.08 2.01 16.57
N TRP A 101 -0.88 2.50 16.81
CA TRP A 101 -0.04 2.19 17.96
C TRP A 101 -0.06 3.35 18.95
N PHE A 102 -0.26 3.04 20.23
CA PHE A 102 -0.29 3.99 21.33
C PHE A 102 0.74 3.59 22.39
N GLY A 103 1.53 4.56 22.85
CA GLY A 103 2.54 4.38 23.92
C GLY A 103 3.79 3.58 23.54
N THR A 104 3.85 3.00 22.33
CA THR A 104 4.96 2.15 21.86
C THR A 104 5.87 2.84 20.85
N ASP A 105 5.26 3.57 19.91
CA ASP A 105 5.94 4.29 18.83
C ASP A 105 5.79 5.80 19.01
N THR A 106 6.60 6.58 18.28
CA THR A 106 6.48 8.05 18.26
C THR A 106 5.09 8.46 17.75
N PRO A 107 4.29 9.19 18.54
CA PRO A 107 2.97 9.68 18.10
C PRO A 107 3.05 10.55 16.84
N ALA A 108 1.92 10.71 16.15
CA ALA A 108 1.82 11.51 14.93
C ALA A 108 2.92 11.13 13.92
N SER A 109 3.00 9.84 13.59
CA SER A 109 3.95 9.31 12.63
C SER A 109 3.34 8.22 11.76
N HIS A 110 3.90 8.02 10.57
CA HIS A 110 3.47 6.99 9.63
C HIS A 110 4.57 5.95 9.42
N ARG A 111 4.16 4.69 9.30
CA ARG A 111 5.01 3.53 8.98
C ARG A 111 4.43 2.73 7.82
N ALA A 112 5.28 2.23 6.94
CA ALA A 112 4.96 1.21 5.95
C ALA A 112 5.89 0.02 6.15
N THR A 113 5.31 -1.15 6.44
CA THR A 113 6.04 -2.40 6.67
C THR A 113 5.71 -3.42 5.59
N LEU A 114 6.74 -4.03 5.00
CA LEU A 114 6.63 -4.94 3.86
C LEU A 114 7.09 -6.35 4.27
N LEU A 115 6.14 -7.27 4.34
CA LEU A 115 6.34 -8.68 4.62
C LEU A 115 6.40 -9.51 3.32
N PRO A 116 7.10 -10.66 3.32
CA PRO A 116 7.85 -11.24 4.44
C PRO A 116 9.26 -10.66 4.63
N GLY A 117 9.68 -9.69 3.79
CA GLY A 117 11.04 -9.15 3.80
C GLY A 117 11.43 -8.36 5.07
N GLY A 118 10.45 -7.83 5.80
CA GLY A 118 10.66 -7.09 7.05
C GLY A 118 11.16 -5.65 6.85
N ALA A 119 11.17 -5.13 5.62
CA ALA A 119 11.55 -3.74 5.38
C ALA A 119 10.49 -2.80 5.95
N SER A 120 10.93 -1.75 6.65
CA SER A 120 10.04 -0.78 7.28
C SER A 120 10.52 0.64 7.00
N LEU A 121 9.60 1.46 6.50
CA LEU A 121 9.80 2.89 6.23
C LEU A 121 8.94 3.69 7.20
N TRP A 122 9.57 4.56 8.00
CA TRP A 122 8.90 5.34 9.03
C TRP A 122 9.32 6.80 9.00
N THR A 123 8.34 7.71 9.18
CA THR A 123 8.58 9.17 9.24
C THR A 123 7.57 9.85 10.19
N PRO A 124 8.00 10.74 11.12
CA PRO A 124 7.11 11.66 11.84
C PRO A 124 6.38 12.60 10.89
N LEU A 125 5.10 12.89 11.15
CA LEU A 125 4.31 13.80 10.32
C LEU A 125 4.94 15.19 10.22
N ALA A 126 5.55 15.67 11.31
CA ALA A 126 6.21 16.97 11.36
C ALA A 126 7.44 17.10 10.45
N THR A 127 8.02 15.97 10.02
CA THR A 127 9.22 15.93 9.18
C THR A 127 9.01 15.16 7.88
N MET A 128 7.75 14.91 7.50
CA MET A 128 7.45 14.30 6.20
C MET A 128 7.95 15.20 5.08
N LEU A 129 8.57 14.58 4.08
CA LEU A 129 8.93 15.28 2.85
C LEU A 129 7.67 15.78 2.13
N PRO A 130 7.75 16.95 1.45
CA PRO A 130 6.67 17.40 0.58
C PRO A 130 6.49 16.46 -0.61
N ASP A 131 5.35 16.59 -1.30
CA ASP A 131 5.09 15.83 -2.52
C ASP A 131 6.23 16.03 -3.54
N PRO A 132 6.75 14.94 -4.14
CA PRO A 132 7.86 15.06 -5.08
C PRO A 132 7.44 15.82 -6.33
N GLU A 133 8.37 16.57 -6.90
CA GLU A 133 8.12 17.30 -8.14
C GLU A 133 7.80 16.36 -9.30
N VAL A 134 6.91 16.83 -10.18
CA VAL A 134 6.65 16.15 -11.46
C VAL A 134 7.83 16.39 -12.39
N ARG A 135 8.38 15.31 -12.95
CA ARG A 135 9.51 15.36 -13.89
C ARG A 135 9.24 14.54 -15.15
N PRO A 136 9.99 14.77 -16.24
CA PRO A 136 9.94 13.89 -17.41
C PRO A 136 10.23 12.43 -17.03
N VAL A 137 9.56 11.50 -17.72
CA VAL A 137 9.79 10.05 -17.54
C VAL A 137 11.25 9.73 -17.89
N GLY A 138 12.00 9.26 -16.89
CA GLY A 138 13.36 8.77 -17.03
C GLY A 138 13.42 7.31 -17.48
N ARG A 139 14.60 6.71 -17.38
CA ARG A 139 14.83 5.32 -17.80
C ARG A 139 14.13 4.30 -16.91
N TYR A 140 13.95 4.61 -15.62
CA TYR A 140 13.36 3.70 -14.65
C TYR A 140 12.05 4.24 -14.11
N LEU A 141 11.09 3.33 -13.92
CA LEU A 141 9.83 3.56 -13.24
C LEU A 141 9.76 2.66 -12.02
N TYR A 142 9.48 3.25 -10.87
CA TYR A 142 9.25 2.58 -9.61
C TYR A 142 7.76 2.61 -9.31
N GLU A 143 7.22 1.43 -9.03
CA GLU A 143 5.88 1.23 -8.48
C GLU A 143 6.03 1.03 -6.96
N PRO A 144 5.78 2.08 -6.13
CA PRO A 144 5.82 1.93 -4.69
C PRO A 144 4.81 0.89 -4.20
N ASP A 145 5.17 0.17 -3.15
CA ASP A 145 4.28 -0.79 -2.50
C ASP A 145 3.01 -0.10 -1.99
N GLY A 146 1.89 -0.83 -1.96
CA GLY A 146 0.62 -0.29 -1.50
C GLY A 146 0.67 0.29 -0.08
N ALA A 147 1.46 -0.29 0.82
CA ALA A 147 1.62 0.22 2.18
C ALA A 147 2.36 1.56 2.20
N VAL A 148 3.38 1.73 1.36
CA VAL A 148 4.08 3.02 1.17
C VAL A 148 3.10 4.09 0.69
N ILE A 149 2.26 3.74 -0.29
CA ILE A 149 1.27 4.66 -0.85
C ILE A 149 0.25 5.04 0.22
N ARG A 150 -0.28 4.06 0.95
CA ARG A 150 -1.29 4.29 2.00
C ARG A 150 -0.74 5.05 3.21
N ALA A 151 0.53 4.87 3.52
CA ALA A 151 1.23 5.63 4.55
C ALA A 151 1.63 7.05 4.13
N HIS A 152 1.34 7.47 2.89
CA HIS A 152 1.79 8.75 2.32
C HIS A 152 3.32 8.92 2.32
N LEU A 153 4.08 7.82 2.16
CA LEU A 153 5.54 7.80 2.19
C LEU A 153 6.17 7.72 0.78
N VAL A 154 5.40 8.08 -0.26
CA VAL A 154 5.89 8.09 -1.65
C VAL A 154 7.06 9.06 -1.82
N ALA A 155 7.02 10.21 -1.12
CA ALA A 155 8.09 11.19 -1.18
C ALA A 155 9.42 10.65 -0.65
N GLU A 156 9.38 9.84 0.41
CA GLU A 156 10.55 9.17 0.96
C GLU A 156 11.15 8.13 0.01
N VAL A 157 10.30 7.44 -0.76
CA VAL A 157 10.78 6.54 -1.83
C VAL A 157 11.39 7.34 -2.97
N ALA A 158 10.76 8.44 -3.39
CA ALA A 158 11.28 9.30 -4.44
C ALA A 158 12.67 9.85 -4.09
N ALA A 159 12.86 10.34 -2.86
CA ALA A 159 14.16 10.81 -2.38
C ALA A 159 15.25 9.72 -2.43
N ARG A 160 14.93 8.48 -2.02
CA ARG A 160 15.87 7.35 -2.03
C ARG A 160 16.34 6.92 -3.42
N VAL A 161 15.53 7.14 -4.45
CA VAL A 161 15.84 6.75 -5.82
C VAL A 161 16.20 7.95 -6.70
N GLU A 162 16.46 9.10 -6.08
CA GLU A 162 16.78 10.38 -6.75
C GLU A 162 15.74 10.72 -7.84
N GLY A 163 14.49 10.39 -7.54
CA GLY A 163 13.38 10.40 -8.47
C GLY A 163 12.39 11.55 -8.26
N GLY A 164 11.36 11.54 -9.08
CA GLY A 164 10.20 12.44 -8.98
C GLY A 164 8.95 11.75 -9.51
N LEU A 165 7.80 12.41 -9.45
CA LEU A 165 6.55 11.85 -9.97
C LEU A 165 6.50 11.98 -11.50
N VAL A 166 5.78 11.05 -12.14
CA VAL A 166 5.44 11.19 -13.57
C VAL A 166 4.21 12.08 -13.79
N ASP A 167 3.38 12.22 -12.76
CA ASP A 167 2.13 12.99 -12.74
C ASP A 167 1.75 13.26 -11.27
N GLU A 168 1.21 14.45 -10.99
CA GLU A 168 0.87 14.89 -9.62
C GLU A 168 -0.18 13.99 -8.94
N THR A 169 -1.01 13.28 -9.72
CA THR A 169 -2.09 12.44 -9.19
C THR A 169 -1.74 10.95 -9.12
N ILE A 170 -0.53 10.57 -9.52
CA ILE A 170 -0.14 9.18 -9.75
C ILE A 170 1.10 8.84 -8.94
N ALA A 171 0.96 7.89 -8.01
CA ALA A 171 2.06 7.31 -7.25
C ALA A 171 2.93 6.35 -8.10
N TYR A 172 3.50 6.84 -9.19
CA TYR A 172 4.65 6.25 -9.86
C TYR A 172 5.82 7.22 -9.77
N VAL A 173 6.96 6.71 -9.32
CA VAL A 173 8.20 7.47 -9.21
C VAL A 173 9.08 7.14 -10.40
N THR A 174 9.72 8.11 -11.02
CA THR A 174 10.66 7.90 -12.13
C THR A 174 12.05 8.41 -11.78
N SER A 175 13.08 7.71 -12.27
CA SER A 175 14.48 8.10 -12.12
C SER A 175 15.26 7.77 -13.41
N ASP A 176 16.38 8.44 -13.61
CA ASP A 176 17.29 8.21 -14.75
C ASP A 176 18.24 7.02 -14.48
N THR A 177 18.50 6.73 -13.20
CA THR A 177 19.39 5.67 -12.73
C THR A 177 18.64 4.62 -11.90
N LEU A 178 19.13 3.38 -11.93
CA LEU A 178 18.57 2.30 -11.13
C LEU A 178 19.14 2.36 -9.71
N HIS A 179 18.26 2.39 -8.72
CA HIS A 179 18.58 2.39 -7.30
C HIS A 179 17.91 1.18 -6.64
N ALA A 180 18.64 0.50 -5.77
CA ALA A 180 18.10 -0.57 -4.94
C ALA A 180 17.11 0.01 -3.93
N THR A 181 15.90 -0.56 -3.86
CA THR A 181 14.95 -0.23 -2.81
C THR A 181 14.01 -1.40 -2.55
N PRO A 182 13.74 -1.75 -1.28
CA PRO A 182 12.71 -2.74 -0.96
C PRO A 182 11.29 -2.15 -1.06
N TYR A 183 11.15 -0.82 -1.14
CA TYR A 183 9.87 -0.12 -1.00
C TYR A 183 9.10 0.07 -2.31
N ALA A 184 9.69 -0.35 -3.43
CA ALA A 184 9.08 -0.24 -4.74
C ALA A 184 9.60 -1.33 -5.69
N THR A 185 8.76 -1.73 -6.64
CA THR A 185 9.20 -2.57 -7.77
C THR A 185 9.70 -1.68 -8.91
N ALA A 186 10.93 -1.90 -9.34
CA ALA A 186 11.55 -1.15 -10.43
C ALA A 186 11.31 -1.81 -11.80
N TYR A 187 11.08 -0.98 -12.81
CA TYR A 187 10.94 -1.37 -14.21
C TYR A 187 11.81 -0.46 -15.06
N GLU A 188 12.51 -1.05 -16.03
CA GLU A 188 13.18 -0.28 -17.07
C GLU A 188 12.18 0.02 -18.18
N ILE A 189 12.00 1.30 -18.50
CA ILE A 189 11.06 1.78 -19.50
C ILE A 189 11.77 1.90 -20.83
N THR A 190 11.26 1.17 -21.82
CA THR A 190 11.78 1.15 -23.18
C THR A 190 11.03 2.11 -24.11
N ASP A 191 9.75 2.39 -23.82
CA ASP A 191 8.93 3.22 -24.69
C ASP A 191 7.91 4.03 -23.89
N ARG A 192 7.65 5.23 -24.40
CA ARG A 192 6.56 6.10 -23.97
C ARG A 192 5.73 6.45 -25.19
N ILE A 193 4.46 6.09 -25.18
CA ILE A 193 3.53 6.45 -26.25
C ILE A 193 2.26 7.07 -25.66
N PRO A 194 1.68 8.11 -26.30
CA PRO A 194 0.33 8.55 -25.96
C PRO A 194 -0.65 7.38 -26.03
N PHE A 195 -1.73 7.42 -25.25
CA PHE A 195 -2.71 6.35 -25.24
C PHE A 195 -3.24 6.05 -26.66
N ASN A 196 -2.82 4.90 -27.21
CA ASN A 196 -3.08 4.52 -28.59
C ASN A 196 -2.91 3.00 -28.77
N VAL A 197 -4.03 2.27 -28.65
CA VAL A 197 -4.05 0.80 -28.73
C VAL A 197 -3.48 0.26 -30.05
N LYS A 198 -3.63 1.00 -31.16
CA LYS A 198 -3.10 0.60 -32.47
C LYS A 198 -1.57 0.64 -32.49
N LYS A 199 -0.96 1.70 -31.95
CA LYS A 199 0.50 1.83 -31.83
C LYS A 199 1.06 0.78 -30.87
N LEU A 200 0.40 0.56 -29.73
CA LEU A 200 0.79 -0.50 -28.80
C LEU A 200 0.78 -1.87 -29.47
N LYS A 201 -0.31 -2.22 -30.17
CA LYS A 201 -0.41 -3.50 -30.88
C LYS A 201 0.70 -3.69 -31.93
N ALA A 202 1.05 -2.64 -32.66
CA ALA A 202 2.14 -2.68 -33.63
C ALA A 202 3.50 -2.96 -32.95
N LEU A 203 3.78 -2.24 -31.86
CA LEU A 203 5.01 -2.39 -31.06
C LEU A 203 5.12 -3.80 -30.45
N LEU A 204 4.04 -4.32 -29.85
CA LEU A 204 4.04 -5.66 -29.27
C LEU A 204 4.27 -6.75 -30.32
N ARG A 205 3.73 -6.58 -31.53
CA ARG A 205 3.95 -7.52 -32.64
C ARG A 205 5.37 -7.48 -33.16
N GLU A 206 5.93 -6.28 -33.35
CA GLU A 206 7.33 -6.08 -33.78
C GLU A 206 8.30 -6.75 -32.81
N ARG A 207 7.99 -6.73 -31.50
CA ARG A 207 8.80 -7.33 -30.45
C ARG A 207 8.43 -8.77 -30.10
N GLU A 208 7.53 -9.40 -30.85
CA GLU A 208 7.06 -10.77 -30.61
C GLU A 208 6.63 -11.01 -29.16
N VAL A 209 5.93 -10.03 -28.56
CA VAL A 209 5.45 -10.14 -27.18
C VAL A 209 4.18 -10.98 -27.15
N GLY A 210 4.26 -12.15 -26.52
CA GLY A 210 3.13 -13.02 -26.20
C GLY A 210 2.64 -12.88 -24.76
N ILE A 211 3.55 -12.59 -23.82
CA ILE A 211 3.25 -12.46 -22.40
C ILE A 211 3.19 -10.98 -22.02
N LEU A 212 1.98 -10.44 -21.96
CA LEU A 212 1.79 -9.05 -21.55
C LEU A 212 1.46 -8.99 -20.06
N THR A 213 2.06 -8.08 -19.30
CA THR A 213 1.57 -7.66 -17.98
C THR A 213 0.97 -6.28 -18.14
N VAL A 214 -0.27 -6.07 -17.69
CA VAL A 214 -0.95 -4.78 -17.81
C VAL A 214 -1.18 -4.23 -16.41
N LYS A 215 -0.57 -3.08 -16.11
CA LYS A 215 -0.74 -2.33 -14.86
C LYS A 215 -1.52 -1.06 -15.16
N LYS A 216 -2.41 -0.64 -14.25
CA LYS A 216 -3.17 0.59 -14.39
C LYS A 216 -3.08 1.46 -13.14
N ARG A 217 -2.91 2.76 -13.33
CA ARG A 217 -3.03 3.79 -12.29
C ARG A 217 -3.42 5.11 -12.95
N GLY A 218 -4.61 5.63 -12.64
CA GLY A 218 -5.14 6.83 -13.31
C GLY A 218 -5.71 6.58 -14.72
N SER A 219 -6.02 5.32 -15.06
CA SER A 219 -6.66 4.93 -16.32
C SER A 219 -7.99 4.23 -16.07
N ALA A 220 -9.01 4.55 -16.88
CA ALA A 220 -10.32 3.89 -16.87
C ALA A 220 -10.36 2.60 -17.69
N VAL A 221 -9.26 2.25 -18.36
CA VAL A 221 -9.20 1.07 -19.24
C VAL A 221 -8.93 -0.17 -18.42
N GLU A 222 -9.76 -1.19 -18.60
CA GLU A 222 -9.57 -2.45 -17.91
C GLU A 222 -8.43 -3.28 -18.53
N PRO A 223 -7.53 -3.87 -17.71
CA PRO A 223 -6.41 -4.66 -18.19
C PRO A 223 -6.81 -5.77 -19.18
N GLU A 224 -7.87 -6.50 -18.87
CA GLU A 224 -8.39 -7.59 -19.71
C GLU A 224 -8.97 -7.09 -21.03
N GLU A 225 -9.59 -5.91 -21.03
CA GLU A 225 -10.08 -5.29 -22.26
C GLU A 225 -8.93 -4.93 -23.20
N LEU A 226 -7.84 -4.37 -22.65
CA LEU A 226 -6.65 -4.06 -23.43
C LEU A 226 -6.02 -5.33 -24.02
N ARG A 227 -5.84 -6.38 -23.21
CA ARG A 227 -5.30 -7.68 -23.65
C ARG A 227 -6.09 -8.24 -24.82
N ARG A 228 -7.43 -8.23 -24.74
CA ARG A 228 -8.32 -8.68 -25.80
C ARG A 228 -8.18 -7.89 -27.10
N LYS A 229 -7.91 -6.57 -27.01
CA LYS A 229 -7.74 -5.71 -28.19
C LYS A 229 -6.38 -5.90 -28.86
N VAL A 230 -5.31 -6.00 -28.07
CA VAL A 230 -3.94 -6.10 -28.62
C VAL A 230 -3.60 -7.51 -29.10
N LYS A 231 -4.16 -8.55 -28.46
CA LYS A 231 -3.94 -9.97 -28.82
C LYS A 231 -2.44 -10.29 -28.97
N PRO A 232 -1.67 -10.24 -27.87
CA PRO A 232 -0.22 -10.44 -27.90
C PRO A 232 0.11 -11.85 -28.44
N GLN A 233 1.17 -11.95 -29.24
CA GLN A 233 1.64 -13.18 -29.88
C GLN A 233 3.18 -13.18 -29.94
N GLY A 234 3.78 -14.31 -29.61
CA GLY A 234 5.24 -14.52 -29.64
C GLY A 234 5.78 -15.05 -28.32
N GLY A 235 7.10 -15.17 -28.22
CA GLY A 235 7.79 -15.76 -27.05
C GLY A 235 8.17 -14.76 -25.96
N ASN A 236 8.17 -13.45 -26.27
CA ASN A 236 8.72 -12.43 -25.38
C ASN A 236 7.67 -11.90 -24.39
N ALA A 237 8.15 -11.26 -23.32
CA ALA A 237 7.33 -10.65 -22.29
C ALA A 237 7.52 -9.12 -22.24
N ALA A 238 6.46 -8.40 -21.88
CA ALA A 238 6.54 -6.96 -21.61
C ALA A 238 5.51 -6.54 -20.56
N THR A 239 5.80 -5.46 -19.84
CA THR A 239 4.86 -4.78 -18.94
C THR A 239 4.42 -3.48 -19.59
N VAL A 240 3.10 -3.23 -19.63
CA VAL A 240 2.53 -1.95 -20.04
C VAL A 240 1.81 -1.29 -18.85
N PHE A 241 2.16 -0.03 -18.60
CA PHE A 241 1.55 0.82 -17.59
C PHE A 241 0.58 1.78 -18.26
N LEU A 242 -0.71 1.64 -17.96
CA LEU A 242 -1.75 2.57 -18.37
C LEU A 242 -1.87 3.66 -17.30
N THR A 243 -1.38 4.85 -17.63
CA THR A 243 -1.25 5.91 -16.64
C THR A 243 -1.39 7.31 -17.23
N ARG A 244 -1.11 8.34 -16.42
CA ARG A 244 -0.95 9.72 -16.85
C ARG A 244 0.50 10.14 -16.72
N VAL A 245 0.93 11.01 -17.62
CA VAL A 245 2.22 11.69 -17.52
C VAL A 245 1.96 13.17 -17.78
N ALA A 246 2.22 14.02 -16.79
CA ALA A 246 1.94 15.45 -16.82
C ALA A 246 0.51 15.76 -17.36
N GLY A 247 -0.51 15.12 -16.77
CA GLY A 247 -1.92 15.26 -17.10
C GLY A 247 -2.41 14.45 -18.31
N ALA A 248 -1.51 13.93 -19.14
CA ALA A 248 -1.87 13.27 -20.40
C ALA A 248 -1.95 11.73 -20.28
N PRO A 249 -3.04 11.09 -20.74
CA PRO A 249 -3.13 9.62 -20.82
C PRO A 249 -1.98 9.03 -21.67
N THR A 250 -1.17 8.20 -21.04
CA THR A 250 0.08 7.68 -21.59
C THR A 250 0.19 6.18 -21.31
N MET A 251 0.84 5.46 -22.22
CA MET A 251 1.25 4.08 -22.02
C MET A 251 2.77 4.02 -21.95
N LEU A 252 3.29 3.54 -20.83
CA LEU A 252 4.72 3.24 -20.68
C LEU A 252 4.91 1.74 -20.87
N ILE A 253 5.92 1.35 -21.65
CA ILE A 253 6.24 -0.04 -21.93
C ILE A 253 7.64 -0.30 -21.42
N GLY A 254 7.84 -1.46 -20.80
CA GLY A 254 9.12 -1.85 -20.24
C GLY A 254 9.13 -3.29 -19.78
N HIS A 255 10.11 -3.62 -18.95
CA HIS A 255 10.25 -4.91 -18.29
C HIS A 255 10.72 -4.69 -16.85
N PRO A 256 10.53 -5.68 -15.95
CA PRO A 256 11.14 -5.61 -14.63
C PRO A 256 12.64 -5.26 -14.75
N ALA A 257 13.09 -4.32 -13.93
CA ALA A 257 14.51 -3.99 -13.88
C ALA A 257 15.27 -5.20 -13.30
N PRO A 258 16.48 -5.51 -13.80
CA PRO A 258 17.32 -6.49 -13.13
C PRO A 258 17.59 -6.03 -11.69
N PRO A 259 17.85 -6.96 -10.74
CA PRO A 259 18.36 -6.55 -9.45
C PRO A 259 19.64 -5.70 -9.66
N PRO A 260 19.82 -4.61 -8.89
CA PRO A 260 21.02 -3.80 -8.97
C PRO A 260 22.25 -4.68 -8.71
N ALA A 261 23.33 -4.41 -9.46
CA ALA A 261 24.59 -5.14 -9.40
C ALA A 261 25.34 -4.93 -8.07
#